data_AF-A0A936HA88-F1
#
_entry.id   AF-A0A936HA88-F1
#
_cell.length_a   1.000
_cell.length_b   1.000
_cell.length_c   1.000
_cell.angle_alpha   90.00
_cell.angle_beta   90.00
_cell.angle_gamma   90.00
#
_symmetry.space_group_name_H-M   'P 1'
#
loop_
_entity.id
_entity.type
_entity.pdbx_description
1 polymer ?
#
loop_
_entity_poly.entity_id
_entity_poly.type
_entity_poly.pdbx_seq_one_letter_code
_entity_poly.pdbx_strand_id
1 'polypeptide(L)' 'MNDQDKSKAGAAALLRAMRQTKIYRCVECGTEFSASDARAMFCSNRCQQRRKVKNAREAKVGAGVDPPS' A
#
# COMPACT_ATOMS: atom_id res chain seq x y z
N MET A 1 -22.76 39.49 -19.90
CA MET A 1 -21.55 38.66 -19.92
C MET A 1 -20.98 38.62 -18.51
N ASN A 2 -20.69 37.44 -17.95
CA ASN A 2 -19.43 37.17 -17.25
C ASN A 2 -19.31 35.67 -16.95
N ASP A 3 -18.24 35.11 -17.50
CA ASP A 3 -17.97 33.70 -17.81
C ASP A 3 -16.79 33.25 -16.94
N GLN A 4 -17.00 33.06 -15.63
CA GLN A 4 -15.88 32.87 -14.69
C GLN A 4 -16.09 31.77 -13.62
N ASP A 5 -16.84 30.71 -13.94
CA ASP A 5 -16.93 29.54 -13.06
C ASP A 5 -16.76 28.22 -13.84
N LYS A 6 -15.57 28.00 -14.42
CA LYS A 6 -15.25 26.71 -15.08
C LYS A 6 -13.83 26.15 -14.80
N SER A 7 -12.97 26.87 -14.08
CA SER A 7 -11.53 26.58 -14.10
C SER A 7 -10.97 25.75 -12.93
N LYS A 8 -11.78 25.25 -11.98
CA LYS A 8 -11.26 24.55 -10.79
C LYS A 8 -11.31 23.02 -10.82
N ALA A 9 -11.60 22.38 -11.95
CA ALA A 9 -11.60 20.92 -12.07
C ALA A 9 -10.30 20.30 -12.61
N GLY A 10 -9.36 21.09 -13.14
CA GLY A 10 -8.17 20.57 -13.85
C GLY A 10 -6.92 20.36 -12.99
N ALA A 11 -6.71 21.16 -11.95
CA ALA A 11 -5.45 21.16 -11.19
C ALA A 11 -5.25 19.89 -10.35
N ALA A 12 -6.32 19.41 -9.70
CA ALA A 12 -6.23 18.24 -8.81
C ALA A 12 -5.95 16.93 -9.57
N ALA A 13 -6.39 16.80 -10.82
CA ALA A 13 -6.12 15.64 -11.65
C ALA A 13 -4.65 15.59 -12.11
N LEU A 14 -4.09 16.74 -12.49
CA LEU A 14 -2.69 16.86 -12.93
C LEU A 14 -1.69 16.52 -11.81
N LEU A 15 -1.96 16.99 -10.59
CA LEU A 15 -1.14 16.71 -9.40
C LEU A 15 -1.13 15.23 -9.00
N ARG A 16 -2.20 14.47 -9.29
CA ARG A 16 -2.27 13.03 -9.01
C ARG A 16 -1.47 12.20 -10.01
N ALA A 17 -1.39 12.63 -11.27
CA ALA A 17 -0.60 11.97 -12.31
C ALA A 17 0.92 12.11 -12.09
N MET A 18 1.36 13.18 -11.41
CA MET A 18 2.79 13.42 -11.12
C MET A 18 3.35 12.62 -9.93
N ARG A 19 2.54 11.81 -9.24
CA ARG A 19 3.02 11.00 -8.12
C ARG A 19 3.92 9.88 -8.64
N GLN A 20 5.23 10.04 -8.46
CA GLN A 20 6.23 9.02 -8.77
C GLN A 20 5.83 7.69 -8.13
N THR A 21 5.35 6.76 -8.95
CA THR A 21 5.15 5.37 -8.55
C THR A 21 6.51 4.69 -8.60
N LYS A 22 6.97 4.18 -7.46
CA LYS A 22 8.19 3.38 -7.37
C LYS A 22 7.82 1.91 -7.40
N ILE A 23 8.72 1.09 -7.93
CA ILE A 23 8.58 -0.37 -7.89
C ILE A 23 9.07 -0.87 -6.53
N TYR A 24 8.21 -1.59 -5.82
CA TYR A 24 8.50 -2.24 -4.55
C TYR A 24 8.29 -3.73 -4.68
N ARG A 25 8.92 -4.49 -3.79
CA ARG A 25 8.76 -5.94 -3.71
C ARG A 25 7.88 -6.31 -2.53
N CYS A 26 6.85 -7.11 -2.77
CA CYS A 26 5.93 -7.55 -1.74
C CYS A 26 6.65 -8.47 -0.73
N VAL A 27 6.56 -8.16 0.56
CA VAL A 27 7.21 -8.96 1.62
C VAL A 27 6.53 -10.33 1.82
N GLU A 28 5.26 -10.48 1.46
CA GLU A 28 4.52 -11.75 1.65
C GLU A 28 4.60 -12.71 0.46
N CYS A 29 4.68 -12.22 -0.78
CA CYS A 29 4.69 -13.07 -1.97
C CYS A 29 5.87 -12.82 -2.92
N GLY A 30 6.71 -11.81 -2.67
CA GLY A 30 7.89 -11.52 -3.48
C GLY A 30 7.63 -10.84 -4.83
N THR A 31 6.36 -10.58 -5.18
CA THR A 31 5.96 -9.93 -6.45
C THR A 31 6.33 -8.45 -6.45
N GLU A 32 6.86 -7.98 -7.58
CA GLU A 32 7.12 -6.57 -7.84
C GLU A 32 5.83 -5.82 -8.16
N PHE A 33 5.62 -4.66 -7.56
CA PHE A 33 4.42 -3.85 -7.76
C PHE A 33 4.75 -2.36 -7.71
N SER A 34 3.99 -1.55 -8.43
CA SER A 34 4.12 -0.10 -8.40
C SER A 34 3.29 0.50 -7.26
N ALA A 35 3.91 1.34 -6.45
CA ALA A 35 3.22 2.08 -5.40
C ALA A 35 3.69 3.53 -5.33
N SER A 36 2.76 4.43 -5.07
CA SER A 36 3.07 5.84 -4.79
C SER A 36 3.42 6.08 -3.32
N ASP A 37 3.04 5.16 -2.42
CA ASP A 37 3.34 5.27 -0.99
C ASP A 37 4.67 4.58 -0.67
N ALA A 38 5.57 5.31 -0.01
CA ALA A 38 6.90 4.82 0.33
C ALA A 38 6.91 3.73 1.42
N ARG A 39 5.79 3.55 2.13
CA ARG A 39 5.60 2.53 3.17
C ARG A 39 4.80 1.33 2.65
N ALA A 40 4.51 1.27 1.35
CA ALA A 40 3.81 0.14 0.76
C ALA A 40 4.73 -1.10 0.76
N MET A 41 4.45 -2.07 1.64
CA MET A 41 5.20 -3.33 1.76
C MET A 41 4.49 -4.53 1.10
N PHE A 42 3.23 -4.33 0.67
CA PHE A 42 2.38 -5.39 0.15
C PHE A 42 1.79 -4.99 -1.19
N CYS A 43 1.86 -5.89 -2.17
CA CYS A 43 1.29 -5.66 -3.51
C CYS A 43 -0.25 -5.60 -3.53
N SER A 44 -0.92 -6.07 -2.48
CA SER A 44 -2.38 -6.15 -2.42
C SER A 44 -2.88 -6.28 -0.99
N ASN A 45 -4.15 -5.90 -0.78
CA ASN A 45 -4.83 -6.02 0.52
C ASN A 45 -4.87 -7.48 1.02
N ARG A 46 -4.92 -8.46 0.11
CA ARG A 46 -4.86 -9.89 0.44
C ARG A 46 -3.56 -10.27 1.13
N CYS A 47 -2.42 -9.78 0.64
CA CYS A 47 -1.10 -10.03 1.25
C CYS A 47 -0.98 -9.34 2.61
N GLN A 48 -1.45 -8.10 2.71
CA GLN A 48 -1.49 -7.39 3.99
C GLN A 48 -2.36 -8.13 5.02
N GLN A 49 -3.54 -8.64 4.63
CA GLN A 49 -4.39 -9.41 5.52
C GLN A 49 -3.78 -10.73 5.93
N ARG A 50 -3.14 -11.47 5.00
CA ARG A 50 -2.39 -12.69 5.36
C ARG A 50 -1.33 -12.41 6.41
N ARG A 51 -0.54 -11.33 6.26
CA ARG A 51 0.44 -10.93 7.27
C ARG A 51 -0.21 -10.57 8.60
N LYS A 52 -1.30 -9.81 8.60
CA LYS A 52 -2.05 -9.47 9.83
C LYS A 52 -2.59 -10.72 10.51
N VAL A 53 -3.14 -11.67 9.76
CA VAL A 53 -3.68 -12.93 10.31
C VAL A 53 -2.55 -13.83 10.80
N LYS A 54 -1.40 -13.88 10.12
CA LYS A 54 -0.18 -14.54 10.63
C LYS A 54 0.19 -13.92 11.97
N ASN A 55 0.46 -12.61 12.02
CA ASN A 55 0.82 -11.91 13.25
C ASN A 55 -0.25 -12.03 14.35
N ALA A 56 -1.55 -12.08 14.02
CA ALA A 56 -2.63 -12.22 15.00
C ALA A 56 -2.78 -13.67 15.49
N ARG A 57 -2.51 -14.66 14.64
CA ARG A 57 -2.36 -16.05 15.05
C ARG A 57 -1.14 -16.19 15.95
N GLU A 58 -0.01 -15.59 15.59
CA GLU A 58 1.19 -15.55 16.44
C GLU A 58 0.96 -14.76 17.72
N ALA A 59 0.15 -13.70 17.72
CA ALA A 59 -0.22 -12.97 18.95
C ALA A 59 -1.18 -13.79 19.85
N LYS A 60 -1.94 -14.72 19.28
CA LYS A 60 -2.74 -15.70 20.03
C LYS A 60 -1.94 -16.96 20.41
N VAL A 61 -0.87 -17.26 19.68
CA VAL A 61 0.06 -18.40 19.86
C VAL A 61 1.37 -17.95 20.53
N GLY A 62 1.42 -16.70 21.01
CA GLY A 62 2.63 -16.00 21.46
C GLY A 62 2.65 -15.67 22.96
N ALA A 63 1.95 -16.46 23.78
CA ALA A 63 2.53 -16.87 25.06
C ALA A 63 3.29 -18.18 24.79
N GLY A 64 4.42 -18.11 24.07
CA GLY A 64 5.20 -19.30 23.69
C GLY A 64 5.80 -19.20 22.29
N VAL A 65 6.77 -18.31 22.12
CA VAL A 65 7.64 -18.32 20.95
C VAL A 65 8.63 -19.47 21.08
N ASP A 66 8.83 -20.24 20.01
CA ASP A 66 10.16 -20.77 19.68
C ASP A 66 10.34 -20.75 18.14
N PRO A 67 11.30 -19.96 17.60
CA PRO A 67 11.65 -19.96 16.19
C PRO A 67 12.54 -21.18 15.84
N PRO A 68 12.62 -21.57 14.56
CA PRO A 68 13.06 -22.91 14.18
C PRO A 68 14.58 -23.13 14.30
N SER A 69 14.96 -24.30 14.83
CA SER A 69 16.10 -25.12 14.40
C SER A 69 15.82 -26.60 14.67
#